data_AF-A0A5M6C042-F1
#
_entry.id   AF-A0A5M6C042-F1
#
_cell.length_a   1.000
_cell.length_b   1.000
_cell.length_c   1.000
_cell.angle_alpha   90.00
_cell.angle_beta   90.00
_cell.angle_gamma   90.00
#
_symmetry.space_group_name_H-M   'P 1'
#
loop_
_entity.id
_entity.type
_entity.pdbx_description
1 polymer ?
#
loop_
_entity_poly.entity_id
_entity_poly.type
_entity_poly.pdbx_seq_one_letter_code
_entity_poly.pdbx_strand_id
1 'polypeptide(L)'
;MPAEYTLTKEAPAPLPGIYSQAVRAGNYVYTSGSVGMTKEGAMVEGTVQDRTRQVIQNLEAVLKGSGMTLANVVKANIYLSNLSRDFNAVNEVWKELMPEPKPARTCIGVAELPAGGTDIEIEFTAYDG
;
A
#
# COMPACT_ATOMS: atom_id res chain seq x y z
N MET A 1 21.53 -0.49 -13.98
CA MET A 1 20.39 -1.14 -14.65
C MET A 1 19.31 -0.08 -14.84
N PRO A 2 18.55 -0.09 -15.96
CA PRO A 2 17.43 0.84 -16.13
C PRO A 2 16.37 0.59 -15.06
N ALA A 3 15.48 1.56 -14.85
CA ALA A 3 14.33 1.37 -13.98
C ALA A 3 13.34 0.38 -14.62
N GLU A 4 12.74 -0.47 -13.80
CA GLU A 4 11.72 -1.44 -14.23
C GLU A 4 10.38 -1.08 -13.58
N TYR A 5 9.28 -1.22 -14.31
CA TYR A 5 7.97 -0.79 -13.86
C TYR A 5 7.03 -1.97 -13.72
N THR A 6 6.27 -2.00 -12.62
CA THR A 6 5.36 -3.11 -12.32
C THR A 6 3.92 -2.72 -12.63
N LEU A 7 3.27 -3.58 -13.43
CA LEU A 7 1.87 -3.55 -13.78
C LEU A 7 1.30 -4.98 -13.66
N THR A 8 0.73 -5.29 -12.51
CA THR A 8 0.06 -6.58 -12.23
C THR A 8 -1.45 -6.46 -12.38
N LYS A 9 -2.09 -7.56 -12.76
CA LYS A 9 -3.56 -7.72 -12.79
C LYS A 9 -4.15 -8.14 -11.45
N GLU A 10 -3.31 -8.46 -10.47
CA GLU A 10 -3.74 -8.93 -9.15
C GLU A 10 -3.91 -7.79 -8.12
N ALA A 11 -3.84 -6.54 -8.56
CA ALA A 11 -4.11 -5.34 -7.78
C ALA A 11 -4.90 -4.33 -8.64
N PRO A 12 -5.55 -3.31 -8.06
CA PRO A 12 -6.26 -2.28 -8.82
C PRO A 12 -5.36 -1.68 -9.90
N ALA A 13 -5.89 -1.55 -11.12
CA ALA A 13 -5.15 -0.95 -12.21
C ALA A 13 -4.76 0.51 -11.86
N PRO A 14 -3.56 0.96 -12.22
CA PRO A 14 -3.20 2.36 -12.02
C PRO A 14 -4.01 3.25 -12.96
N LEU A 15 -4.12 4.54 -12.64
CA LEU A 15 -4.74 5.50 -13.56
C LEU A 15 -3.94 5.56 -14.88
N PRO A 16 -4.56 5.23 -16.03
CA PRO A 16 -3.85 5.16 -17.30
C PRO A 16 -3.13 6.46 -17.64
N GLY A 17 -1.82 6.37 -17.89
CA GLY A 17 -0.99 7.52 -18.28
C GLY A 17 -0.54 8.44 -17.12
N ILE A 18 -0.92 8.16 -15.87
CA ILE A 18 -0.57 9.00 -14.72
C ILE A 18 0.57 8.38 -13.90
N TYR A 19 0.44 7.10 -13.52
CA TYR A 19 1.43 6.41 -12.68
C TYR A 19 1.50 4.90 -12.95
N SER A 20 2.55 4.24 -12.45
CA SER A 20 2.66 2.76 -12.38
C SER A 20 2.40 2.28 -10.97
N GLN A 21 2.03 1.01 -10.78
CA GLN A 21 1.80 0.49 -9.42
C GLN A 21 3.08 0.47 -8.59
N ALA A 22 4.22 0.17 -9.22
CA ALA A 22 5.54 0.33 -8.62
C ALA A 22 6.63 0.59 -9.67
N VAL A 23 7.78 1.05 -9.18
CA VAL A 23 9.02 1.17 -9.94
C VAL A 23 10.18 0.58 -9.14
N ARG A 24 11.01 -0.22 -9.81
CA ARG A 24 12.29 -0.72 -9.30
C ARG A 24 13.43 0.15 -9.83
N ALA A 25 14.24 0.68 -8.92
CA ALA A 25 15.44 1.44 -9.23
C ALA A 25 16.63 0.84 -8.46
N GLY A 26 17.42 0.02 -9.15
CA GLY A 26 18.48 -0.77 -8.51
C GLY A 26 17.90 -1.83 -7.57
N ASN A 27 18.27 -1.75 -6.29
CA ASN A 27 17.81 -2.68 -5.25
C ASN A 27 16.55 -2.21 -4.52
N TYR A 28 16.02 -1.03 -4.85
CA TYR A 28 14.81 -0.50 -4.22
C TYR A 28 13.60 -0.64 -5.13
N VAL A 29 12.45 -0.98 -4.55
CA VAL A 29 11.13 -0.88 -5.16
C VAL A 29 10.31 0.15 -4.41
N TYR A 30 9.72 1.09 -5.15
CA TYR A 30 8.82 2.10 -4.64
C TYR A 30 7.43 1.80 -5.19
N THR A 31 6.45 1.57 -4.31
CA THR A 31 5.06 1.45 -4.72
C THR A 31 4.41 2.82 -4.78
N SER A 32 3.47 3.00 -5.69
CA SER A 32 2.48 4.08 -5.55
C SER A 32 1.63 3.84 -4.29
N GLY A 33 0.93 4.88 -3.86
CA GLY A 33 -0.09 4.77 -2.84
C GLY A 33 -1.22 3.82 -3.27
N SER A 34 -1.66 2.98 -2.34
CA SER A 34 -2.74 2.03 -2.53
C SER A 34 -3.87 2.30 -1.54
N VAL A 35 -5.10 2.25 -2.06
CA VAL A 35 -6.35 2.37 -1.31
C VAL A 35 -7.06 1.02 -1.21
N GLY A 36 -8.05 0.90 -0.34
CA GLY A 36 -8.78 -0.34 -0.05
C GLY A 36 -9.74 -0.80 -1.14
N MET A 37 -9.32 -0.80 -2.39
CA MET A 37 -10.10 -1.26 -3.55
C MET A 37 -9.79 -2.70 -3.93
N THR A 38 -10.78 -3.42 -4.46
CA THR A 38 -10.57 -4.71 -5.13
C THR A 38 -9.85 -4.49 -6.47
N LYS A 39 -9.28 -5.55 -7.06
CA LYS A 39 -8.59 -5.45 -8.36
C LYS A 39 -9.51 -5.01 -9.51
N GLU A 40 -10.81 -5.21 -9.36
CA GLU A 40 -11.86 -4.72 -10.27
C GLU A 40 -12.17 -3.22 -10.09
N GLY A 41 -11.57 -2.56 -9.09
CA GLY A 41 -11.70 -1.13 -8.85
C GLY A 41 -12.84 -0.72 -7.92
N ALA A 42 -13.51 -1.68 -7.25
CA ALA A 42 -14.56 -1.38 -6.28
C ALA A 42 -13.95 -1.13 -4.89
N MET A 43 -14.39 -0.09 -4.17
CA MET A 43 -13.97 0.12 -2.78
C MET A 43 -14.54 -0.98 -1.87
N VAL A 44 -13.71 -1.55 -1.01
CA VAL A 44 -14.15 -2.54 -0.01
C VAL A 44 -15.04 -1.85 1.04
N GLU A 45 -16.23 -2.41 1.21
CA GLU A 45 -17.19 -1.97 2.22
C GLU A 45 -16.75 -2.36 3.64
N GLY A 46 -17.28 -1.67 4.64
CA GLY A 46 -17.03 -1.96 6.05
C GLY A 46 -16.07 -0.98 6.71
N THR A 47 -15.25 -1.50 7.61
CA THR A 47 -14.42 -0.73 8.54
C THR A 47 -13.09 -0.32 7.92
N VAL A 48 -12.36 0.59 8.58
CA VAL A 48 -10.98 0.92 8.19
C VAL A 48 -10.08 -0.31 8.27
N GLN A 49 -10.37 -1.28 9.14
CA GLN A 49 -9.63 -2.54 9.23
C GLN A 49 -9.79 -3.40 7.96
N ASP A 50 -11.00 -3.44 7.39
CA ASP A 50 -11.28 -4.18 6.15
C ASP A 50 -10.51 -3.56 4.98
N ARG A 51 -10.58 -2.23 4.85
CA ARG A 51 -9.81 -1.48 3.84
C ARG A 51 -8.31 -1.57 4.06
N THR A 52 -7.82 -1.55 5.30
CA THR A 52 -6.38 -1.74 5.61
C THR A 52 -5.88 -3.11 5.14
N ARG A 53 -6.67 -4.18 5.34
CA ARG A 53 -6.32 -5.52 4.83
C ARG A 53 -6.23 -5.52 3.32
N GLN A 54 -7.22 -4.94 2.66
CA GLN A 54 -7.23 -4.85 1.20
C GLN A 54 -6.04 -4.06 0.66
N VAL A 55 -5.69 -2.93 1.30
CA VAL A 55 -4.51 -2.13 0.93
C VAL A 55 -3.23 -2.97 1.02
N ILE A 56 -3.01 -3.67 2.13
CA ILE A 56 -1.80 -4.49 2.32
C ILE A 56 -1.76 -5.65 1.31
N GLN A 57 -2.90 -6.29 1.00
CA GLN A 57 -2.99 -7.32 -0.03
C GLN A 57 -2.67 -6.80 -1.43
N ASN A 58 -3.18 -5.60 -1.78
CA ASN A 58 -2.88 -4.95 -3.04
C ASN A 58 -1.38 -4.65 -3.16
N LEU A 59 -0.79 -4.08 -2.12
CA LEU A 59 0.64 -3.78 -2.09
C LEU A 59 1.49 -5.05 -2.13
N GLU A 60 1.09 -6.13 -1.47
CA GLU A 60 1.75 -7.42 -1.57
C GLU A 60 1.71 -7.96 -3.02
N ALA A 61 0.56 -7.88 -3.70
CA ALA A 61 0.44 -8.29 -5.09
C ALA A 61 1.33 -7.46 -6.03
N VAL A 62 1.45 -6.16 -5.78
CA VAL A 62 2.37 -5.26 -6.52
C VAL A 62 3.83 -5.60 -6.24
N LEU A 63 4.21 -5.86 -4.98
CA LEU A 63 5.56 -6.30 -4.64
C LEU A 63 5.90 -7.65 -5.30
N LYS A 64 4.96 -8.61 -5.31
CA LYS A 64 5.12 -9.89 -6.01
C LYS A 64 5.36 -9.69 -7.50
N GLY A 65 4.67 -8.75 -8.13
CA GLY A 65 4.94 -8.34 -9.53
C GLY A 65 6.31 -7.71 -9.75
N SER A 66 7.03 -7.35 -8.68
CA SER A 66 8.41 -6.84 -8.69
C SER A 66 9.44 -7.87 -8.21
N GLY A 67 9.02 -9.13 -7.99
CA GLY A 67 9.86 -10.18 -7.42
C GLY A 67 10.13 -10.05 -5.91
N MET A 68 9.31 -9.29 -5.19
CA MET A 68 9.46 -9.02 -3.75
C MET A 68 8.25 -9.49 -2.95
N THR A 69 8.39 -9.48 -1.62
CA THR A 69 7.34 -9.82 -0.65
C THR A 69 7.24 -8.74 0.43
N LEU A 70 6.26 -8.87 1.35
CA LEU A 70 6.17 -7.97 2.51
C LEU A 70 7.43 -7.98 3.39
N ALA A 71 8.22 -9.07 3.38
CA ALA A 71 9.48 -9.15 4.13
C ALA A 71 10.58 -8.22 3.58
N ASN A 72 10.44 -7.78 2.32
CA ASN A 72 11.37 -6.83 1.71
C ASN A 72 11.03 -5.38 2.05
N VAL A 73 9.85 -5.11 2.63
CA VAL A 73 9.44 -3.75 2.98
C VAL A 73 10.36 -3.20 4.07
N VAL A 74 10.96 -2.04 3.81
CA VAL A 74 11.84 -1.35 4.77
C VAL A 74 11.22 -0.08 5.31
N LYS A 75 10.28 0.53 4.57
CA LYS A 75 9.54 1.73 4.98
C LYS A 75 8.09 1.67 4.52
N ALA A 76 7.18 2.13 5.38
CA ALA A 76 5.79 2.41 5.04
C ALA A 76 5.39 3.83 5.42
N ASN A 77 4.60 4.48 4.57
CA ASN A 77 3.85 5.69 4.91
C ASN A 77 2.36 5.35 4.92
N ILE A 78 1.66 5.73 5.99
CA ILE A 78 0.23 5.50 6.18
C ILE A 78 -0.46 6.85 6.33
N TYR A 79 -1.49 7.06 5.53
CA TYR A 79 -2.30 8.27 5.52
C TYR A 79 -3.73 7.92 5.92
N LEU A 80 -4.28 8.66 6.88
CA LEU A 80 -5.65 8.45 7.37
C LEU A 80 -6.46 9.74 7.25
N SER A 81 -7.69 9.66 6.75
CA SER A 81 -8.59 10.84 6.72
C SER A 81 -9.11 11.20 8.12
N ASN A 82 -9.11 10.26 9.07
CA ASN A 82 -9.40 10.52 10.48
C ASN A 82 -8.44 9.75 11.41
N LEU A 83 -7.28 10.36 11.66
CA LEU A 83 -6.24 9.76 12.51
C LEU A 83 -6.75 9.38 13.91
N SER A 84 -7.47 10.28 14.59
CA SER A 84 -7.93 10.05 15.96
C SER A 84 -8.89 8.87 16.08
N ARG A 85 -9.74 8.65 15.07
CA ARG A 85 -10.69 7.53 15.04
C ARG A 85 -10.00 6.21 14.66
N ASP A 86 -9.12 6.25 13.67
CA ASP A 86 -8.74 5.03 12.93
C ASP A 86 -7.35 4.48 13.30
N PHE A 87 -6.51 5.25 14.00
CA PHE A 87 -5.11 4.86 14.28
C PHE A 87 -4.97 3.50 14.97
N ASN A 88 -5.78 3.24 16.01
CA ASN A 88 -5.71 2.00 16.77
C ASN A 88 -6.18 0.79 15.95
N ALA A 89 -7.27 0.94 15.22
CA ALA A 89 -7.83 -0.07 14.33
C ALA A 89 -6.82 -0.50 13.25
N VAL A 90 -6.16 0.47 12.61
CA VAL A 90 -5.12 0.20 11.61
C VAL A 90 -3.92 -0.52 12.23
N ASN A 91 -3.55 -0.18 13.47
CA ASN A 91 -2.46 -0.84 14.18
C ASN A 91 -2.75 -2.31 14.50
N GLU A 92 -4.01 -2.70 14.72
CA GLU A 92 -4.39 -4.11 14.91
C GLU A 92 -4.09 -4.92 13.64
N VAL A 93 -4.60 -4.46 12.50
CA VAL A 93 -4.36 -5.09 11.19
C VAL A 93 -2.88 -5.15 10.86
N TRP A 94 -2.16 -4.04 11.10
CA TRP A 94 -0.73 -3.95 10.84
C TRP A 94 0.07 -4.99 11.61
N LYS A 95 -0.29 -5.27 12.87
CA LYS A 95 0.39 -6.29 13.70
C LYS A 95 0.18 -7.70 13.16
N GLU A 96 -1.01 -7.96 12.61
CA GLU A 96 -1.36 -9.27 12.06
C GLU A 96 -0.66 -9.57 10.73
N LEU A 97 -0.61 -8.57 9.83
CA LEU A 97 -0.19 -8.80 8.44
C LEU A 97 1.28 -8.52 8.15
N MET A 98 1.91 -7.57 8.85
CA MET A 98 3.30 -7.20 8.55
C MET A 98 4.30 -8.09 9.28
N PRO A 99 5.31 -8.63 8.57
CA PRO A 99 6.29 -9.54 9.16
C PRO A 99 7.17 -8.85 10.20
N GLU A 100 7.83 -9.66 11.03
CA GLU A 100 8.89 -9.21 11.94
C GLU A 100 10.28 -9.35 11.27
N PRO A 101 11.23 -8.42 11.54
CA PRO A 101 11.01 -7.15 12.24
C PRO A 101 10.12 -6.21 11.40
N LYS A 102 9.17 -5.54 12.05
CA LYS A 102 8.30 -4.56 11.36
C LYS A 102 9.14 -3.43 10.73
N PRO A 103 8.77 -2.95 9.51
CA PRO A 103 9.52 -1.91 8.83
C PRO A 103 9.41 -0.55 9.55
N ALA A 104 10.30 0.39 9.19
CA ALA A 104 10.14 1.78 9.58
C ALA A 104 8.78 2.29 9.10
N ARG A 105 8.12 3.16 9.88
CA ARG A 105 6.74 3.57 9.60
C ARG A 105 6.47 5.01 10.02
N THR A 106 5.73 5.72 9.18
CA THR A 106 5.14 7.03 9.47
C THR A 106 3.64 6.93 9.28
N CYS A 107 2.84 7.47 10.21
CA CYS A 107 1.39 7.51 10.09
C CYS A 107 0.90 8.92 10.43
N ILE A 108 0.13 9.53 9.52
CA ILE A 108 -0.36 10.90 9.67
C ILE A 108 -1.84 11.01 9.32
N GLY A 109 -2.49 12.05 9.85
CA GLY A 109 -3.81 12.48 9.42
C GLY A 109 -3.71 13.44 8.23
N VAL A 110 -4.59 13.28 7.25
CA VAL A 110 -4.67 14.15 6.06
C VAL A 110 -6.08 14.72 5.90
N ALA A 111 -6.21 15.81 5.14
CA ALA A 111 -7.50 16.47 4.91
C ALA A 111 -8.44 15.63 4.04
N GLU A 112 -7.90 14.97 3.02
CA GLU A 112 -8.65 14.15 2.08
C GLU A 112 -7.72 13.14 1.38
N LEU A 113 -8.29 12.03 0.91
CA LEU A 113 -7.62 11.01 0.11
C LEU A 113 -8.34 10.81 -1.23
N PRO A 114 -7.71 10.20 -2.25
CA PRO A 114 -8.32 9.91 -3.54
C PRO A 114 -9.54 8.98 -3.46
N ALA A 115 -10.09 8.63 -4.62
CA ALA A 115 -11.19 7.67 -4.75
C ALA A 115 -12.46 8.05 -3.98
N GLY A 116 -12.80 9.34 -4.00
CA GLY A 116 -14.02 9.85 -3.33
C GLY A 116 -13.87 10.00 -1.81
N GLY A 117 -12.66 10.24 -1.31
CA GLY A 117 -12.43 10.50 0.11
C GLY A 117 -12.35 9.22 0.94
N THR A 118 -11.62 8.20 0.48
CA THR A 118 -11.37 6.99 1.27
C THR A 118 -10.74 7.31 2.64
N ASP A 119 -10.77 6.37 3.57
CA ASP A 119 -10.26 6.58 4.92
C ASP A 119 -8.79 6.19 5.14
N ILE A 120 -8.21 5.41 4.22
CA ILE A 120 -6.83 4.96 4.31
C ILE A 120 -6.14 4.86 2.94
N GLU A 121 -4.87 5.26 2.93
CA GLU A 121 -3.91 5.02 1.85
C GLU A 121 -2.55 4.62 2.44
N ILE A 122 -1.87 3.66 1.82
CA ILE A 122 -0.53 3.21 2.23
C ILE A 122 0.37 3.10 1.01
N GLU A 123 1.63 3.48 1.16
CA GLU A 123 2.71 3.17 0.22
C GLU A 123 3.87 2.48 0.92
N PHE A 124 4.63 1.67 0.16
CA PHE A 124 5.81 0.97 0.63
C PHE A 124 7.05 1.36 -0.17
N THR A 125 8.17 1.39 0.53
CA THR A 125 9.50 1.21 -0.06
C THR A 125 10.04 -0.14 0.40
N ALA A 126 10.46 -0.95 -0.56
CA ALA A 126 11.05 -2.26 -0.35
C ALA A 126 12.50 -2.29 -0.85
N TYR A 127 13.31 -3.15 -0.26
CA TYR A 127 14.73 -3.34 -0.57
C TYR A 127 15.04 -4.82 -0.81
N ASP A 128 15.81 -5.08 -1.85
CA ASP A 128 16.30 -6.40 -2.25
C ASP A 128 17.82 -6.46 -2.08
N GLY A 129 18.23 -6.99 -0.93
CA GLY A 129 19.62 -7.18 -0.53
C GLY A 129 19.74 -7.83 0.83
#